data_AF-A0A5N6DH98-F1
#
_entry.id   AF-A0A5N6DH98-F1
#
_cell.length_a   1.000
_cell.length_b   1.000
_cell.length_c   1.000
_cell.angle_alpha   90.00
_cell.angle_beta   90.00
_cell.angle_gamma   90.00
#
_symmetry.space_group_name_H-M   'P 1'
#
loop_
_entity.id
_entity.type
_entity.pdbx_description
1 polymer ?
#
loop_
_entity_poly.entity_id
_entity_poly.type
_entity_poly.pdbx_seq_one_letter_code
_entity_poly.pdbx_strand_id
1 'polypeptide(L)'
;MSQSGYFRGFQDALRNRSEKRLLIDLHPLLMPSAESQFLRGRKSLKDVIDGYNDPWERAEPIYGPKPQPDHTRGLRWSIFDESQRQKLRVQPYEKSLYAVREEIYFPYLTGEVNLILDIADRQSMHSACVALRGLVHLARMTGCVELLHRRILTFSIRITETRFPFTAITLK
;
A
#
# COMPACT_ATOMS: atom_id res chain seq x y z
N MET A 1 28.18 17.83 -11.33
CA MET A 1 27.49 16.74 -12.06
C MET A 1 26.18 17.29 -12.60
N SER A 2 25.89 17.17 -13.90
CA SER A 2 24.57 17.52 -14.43
C SER A 2 23.50 16.58 -13.84
N GLN A 3 22.25 17.03 -13.69
CA GLN A 3 21.16 16.16 -13.21
C GLN A 3 21.03 14.88 -14.05
N SER A 4 21.29 14.97 -15.37
CA SER A 4 21.32 13.83 -16.28
C SER A 4 22.44 12.82 -15.97
N GLY A 5 23.64 13.30 -15.59
CA GLY A 5 24.76 12.45 -15.22
C GLY A 5 24.54 11.70 -13.90
N TYR A 6 23.94 12.36 -12.91
CA TYR A 6 23.54 11.72 -11.66
C TYR A 6 22.49 10.64 -11.89
N PHE A 7 21.45 10.95 -12.65
CA PHE A 7 20.37 10.00 -12.93
C PHE A 7 20.88 8.75 -13.64
N ARG A 8 21.75 8.91 -14.65
CA ARG A 8 22.34 7.77 -15.36
C ARG A 8 23.21 6.91 -14.45
N GLY A 9 24.10 7.53 -13.66
CA GLY A 9 24.93 6.80 -12.70
C GLY A 9 24.12 6.05 -11.64
N PHE A 10 23.01 6.64 -11.19
CA PHE A 10 22.06 6.00 -10.28
C PHE A 10 21.37 4.80 -10.94
N GLN A 11 20.88 4.94 -12.18
CA GLN A 11 20.29 3.82 -12.92
C GLN A 11 21.28 2.67 -13.12
N ASP A 12 22.52 2.97 -13.51
CA ASP A 12 23.56 1.96 -13.68
C ASP A 12 23.88 1.24 -12.36
N ALA A 13 23.86 1.97 -11.23
CA ALA A 13 24.08 1.39 -9.91
C ALA A 13 22.97 0.41 -9.47
N LEU A 14 21.74 0.57 -9.99
CA LEU A 14 20.58 -0.28 -9.69
C LEU A 14 20.44 -1.51 -10.59
N ARG A 15 21.25 -1.65 -11.66
CA ARG A 15 21.20 -2.82 -12.55
C ARG A 15 21.73 -4.09 -11.86
N ASN A 16 21.10 -5.24 -12.14
CA ASN A 16 21.49 -6.56 -11.61
C ASN A 16 21.56 -6.57 -10.08
N ARG A 17 20.66 -5.84 -9.43
CA ARG A 17 20.62 -5.72 -7.97
C ARG A 17 19.48 -6.56 -7.39
N SER A 18 19.65 -6.96 -6.14
CA SER A 18 18.62 -7.70 -5.41
C SER A 18 17.39 -6.85 -5.14
N GLU A 19 16.24 -7.51 -4.96
CA GLU A 19 14.98 -6.88 -4.55
C GLU A 19 15.17 -6.00 -3.31
N LYS A 20 15.92 -6.49 -2.30
CA LYS A 20 16.26 -5.73 -1.11
C LYS A 20 17.01 -4.44 -1.41
N ARG A 21 17.92 -4.44 -2.39
CA ARG A 21 18.66 -3.23 -2.78
C ARG A 21 17.74 -2.23 -3.47
N LEU A 22 16.83 -2.70 -4.33
CA LEU A 22 15.80 -1.86 -4.95
C LEU A 22 14.85 -1.26 -3.89
N LEU A 23 14.46 -2.05 -2.90
CA LEU A 23 13.63 -1.61 -1.76
C LEU A 23 14.33 -0.58 -0.86
N ILE A 24 15.65 -0.62 -0.72
CA ILE A 24 16.37 0.35 0.11
C ILE A 24 16.69 1.64 -0.68
N ASP A 25 17.18 1.51 -1.91
CA ASP A 25 17.74 2.65 -2.64
C ASP A 25 16.70 3.40 -3.47
N LEU A 26 15.76 2.67 -4.09
CA LEU A 26 14.84 3.24 -5.08
C LEU A 26 13.46 3.47 -4.49
N HIS A 27 12.95 2.51 -3.73
CA HIS A 27 11.60 2.60 -3.17
C HIS A 27 11.35 3.89 -2.36
N PRO A 28 12.24 4.37 -1.45
CA PRO A 28 11.99 5.61 -0.71
C PRO A 28 11.96 6.87 -1.59
N LEU A 29 12.53 6.82 -2.80
CA LEU A 29 12.48 7.92 -3.77
C LEU A 29 11.13 7.97 -4.48
N LEU A 30 10.53 6.81 -4.76
CA LEU A 30 9.20 6.68 -5.38
C LEU A 30 8.07 6.85 -4.36
N MET A 31 8.23 6.21 -3.21
CA MET A 31 7.26 6.16 -2.11
C MET A 31 7.96 6.50 -0.80
N PRO A 32 8.25 7.79 -0.56
CA PRO A 32 8.78 8.21 0.73
C PRO A 32 7.79 7.87 1.84
N SER A 33 8.31 7.47 3.02
CA SER A 33 7.44 7.15 4.15
C SER A 33 6.59 8.35 4.55
N ALA A 34 5.35 8.10 4.95
CA ALA A 34 4.39 9.06 5.45
C ALA A 34 4.93 9.76 6.69
N GLU A 35 5.62 9.02 7.56
CA GLU A 35 6.29 9.57 8.74
C GLU A 35 7.40 10.56 8.36
N SER A 36 8.28 10.19 7.43
CA SER A 36 9.34 11.09 6.93
C SER A 36 8.74 12.34 6.28
N GLN A 37 7.68 12.18 5.50
CA GLN A 37 6.96 13.30 4.88
C GLN A 37 6.27 14.19 5.93
N PHE A 38 5.68 13.63 6.99
CA PHE A 38 5.07 14.37 8.08
C PHE A 38 6.11 15.20 8.85
N LEU A 39 7.27 14.61 9.15
CA LEU A 39 8.41 15.30 9.76
C LEU A 39 8.91 16.45 8.88
N ARG A 40 8.88 16.28 7.56
CA ARG A 40 9.19 17.33 6.56
C ARG A 40 8.07 18.36 6.35
N GLY A 41 7.01 18.32 7.16
CA GLY A 41 5.96 19.34 7.18
C GLY A 41 4.64 18.96 6.51
N ARG A 42 4.50 17.78 5.90
CA ARG A 42 3.21 17.31 5.36
C ARG A 42 2.27 16.87 6.48
N LYS A 43 1.66 17.82 7.17
CA LYS A 43 0.83 17.59 8.37
C LYS A 43 -0.41 16.72 8.12
N SER A 44 -0.91 16.66 6.88
CA SER A 44 -2.01 15.77 6.48
C SER A 44 -1.70 14.28 6.66
N LEU A 45 -0.43 13.90 6.79
CA LEU A 45 0.00 12.51 6.96
C LEU A 45 0.13 12.08 8.43
N LYS A 46 -0.32 12.92 9.39
CA LYS A 46 -0.23 12.64 10.83
C LYS A 46 -0.78 11.26 11.20
N ASP A 47 -1.94 10.91 10.66
CA ASP A 47 -2.65 9.67 10.98
C ASP A 47 -2.50 8.62 9.87
N VAL A 48 -1.47 8.77 9.03
CA VAL A 48 -1.06 7.77 8.04
C VAL A 48 0.06 6.93 8.62
N ILE A 49 0.03 5.64 8.33
CA ILE A 49 1.04 4.67 8.77
C ILE A 49 1.52 3.83 7.60
N ASP A 50 2.81 3.55 7.59
CA ASP A 50 3.43 2.61 6.67
C ASP A 50 3.82 1.32 7.40
N GLY A 51 3.71 0.19 6.71
CA GLY A 51 4.31 -1.10 7.08
C GLY A 51 5.24 -1.57 5.97
N TYR A 52 6.32 -2.27 6.32
CA TYR A 52 7.37 -2.67 5.38
C TYR A 52 7.64 -4.16 5.48
N ASN A 53 7.35 -4.90 4.41
CA ASN A 53 7.46 -6.36 4.36
C ASN A 53 6.72 -7.04 5.53
N ASP A 54 5.58 -6.47 5.89
CA ASP A 54 4.83 -6.82 7.08
C ASP A 54 3.66 -7.74 6.70
N PRO A 55 3.55 -8.96 7.26
CA PRO A 55 2.43 -9.83 6.95
C PRO A 55 1.11 -9.20 7.42
N TRP A 56 0.07 -9.34 6.59
CA TRP A 56 -1.26 -8.86 6.91
C TRP A 56 -2.00 -9.85 7.81
N GLU A 57 -1.53 -9.98 9.04
CA GLU A 57 -1.96 -11.02 9.98
C GLU A 57 -3.46 -10.99 10.28
N ARG A 58 -4.07 -9.80 10.30
CA ARG A 58 -5.50 -9.60 10.58
C ARG A 58 -6.37 -9.65 9.32
N ALA A 59 -5.77 -9.65 8.14
CA ALA A 59 -6.53 -9.77 6.90
C ALA A 59 -7.00 -11.21 6.68
N GLU A 60 -8.24 -11.34 6.20
CA GLU A 60 -8.67 -12.58 5.55
C GLU A 60 -8.18 -12.60 4.10
N PRO A 61 -7.38 -13.58 3.66
CA PRO A 61 -7.00 -13.66 2.25
C PRO A 61 -8.22 -13.97 1.38
N ILE A 62 -8.23 -13.50 0.13
CA ILE A 62 -9.24 -13.90 -0.86
C ILE A 62 -8.93 -15.30 -1.39
N TYR A 63 -7.67 -15.54 -1.74
CA TYR A 63 -7.15 -16.82 -2.19
C TYR A 63 -5.66 -16.91 -1.82
N GLY A 64 -5.16 -18.13 -1.61
CA GLY A 64 -3.73 -18.34 -1.32
C GLY A 64 -3.27 -17.78 0.03
N PRO A 65 -1.97 -17.48 0.19
CA PRO A 65 -1.42 -16.98 1.45
C PRO A 65 -1.92 -15.57 1.79
N LYS A 66 -1.75 -15.19 3.05
CA LYS A 66 -1.97 -13.80 3.49
C LYS A 66 -1.02 -12.87 2.72
N PRO A 67 -1.48 -11.70 2.26
CA PRO A 67 -0.60 -10.70 1.67
C PRO A 67 0.53 -10.31 2.62
N GLN A 68 1.70 -10.05 2.06
CA GLN A 68 2.85 -9.47 2.76
C GLN A 68 3.56 -8.51 1.77
N PRO A 69 2.98 -7.32 1.53
CA PRO A 69 3.57 -6.38 0.59
C PRO A 69 4.89 -5.81 1.12
N ASP A 70 5.85 -5.54 0.22
CA ASP A 70 7.09 -4.85 0.58
C ASP A 70 6.85 -3.47 1.19
N HIS A 71 5.75 -2.81 0.77
CA HIS A 71 5.25 -1.60 1.42
C HIS A 71 3.73 -1.62 1.48
N THR A 72 3.18 -1.30 2.63
CA THR A 72 1.75 -1.03 2.82
C THR A 72 1.60 0.37 3.39
N ARG A 73 0.63 1.14 2.91
CA ARG A 73 0.20 2.38 3.56
C ARG A 73 -1.28 2.32 3.86
N GLY A 74 -1.62 2.68 5.09
CA GLY A 74 -2.99 2.76 5.57
C GLY A 74 -3.16 3.89 6.57
N LEU A 75 -4.26 3.80 7.30
CA LEU A 75 -4.70 4.77 8.29
C LEU A 75 -4.49 4.23 9.69
N ARG A 76 -4.09 5.10 10.61
CA ARG A 76 -4.06 4.81 12.05
C ARG A 76 -5.47 4.86 12.62
N TRP A 77 -5.70 4.12 13.70
CA TRP A 77 -6.96 4.18 14.45
C TRP A 77 -7.31 5.59 14.95
N SER A 78 -6.30 6.44 15.15
CA SER A 78 -6.44 7.83 15.58
C SER A 78 -7.17 8.73 14.58
N ILE A 79 -7.24 8.35 13.29
CA ILE A 79 -7.98 9.14 12.29
C ILE A 79 -9.49 9.09 12.51
N PHE A 80 -9.99 8.01 13.13
CA PHE A 80 -11.42 7.79 13.31
C PHE A 80 -11.90 8.44 14.60
N ASP A 81 -13.04 9.13 14.52
CA ASP A 81 -13.75 9.59 15.71
C ASP A 81 -14.45 8.42 16.43
N GLU A 82 -14.89 8.65 17.66
CA GLU A 82 -15.53 7.61 18.48
C GLU A 82 -16.78 7.01 17.83
N SER A 83 -17.57 7.82 17.11
CA SER A 83 -18.77 7.32 16.40
C SER A 83 -18.40 6.39 15.26
N GLN A 84 -17.37 6.75 14.48
CA GLN A 84 -16.84 5.93 13.39
C GLN A 84 -16.28 4.60 13.94
N ARG A 85 -15.52 4.65 15.03
CA ARG A 85 -14.96 3.45 15.69
C ARG A 85 -16.05 2.48 16.13
N GLN A 86 -17.09 2.98 16.77
CA GLN A 86 -18.24 2.18 17.21
C GLN A 86 -18.99 1.55 16.03
N LYS A 87 -19.07 2.23 14.88
CA LYS A 87 -19.70 1.70 13.66
C LYS A 87 -18.84 0.63 12.99
N LEU A 88 -17.52 0.80 12.98
CA LEU A 88 -16.59 -0.15 12.37
C LEU A 88 -16.52 -1.48 13.12
N ARG A 89 -16.78 -1.47 14.45
CA ARG A 89 -16.82 -2.67 15.31
C ARG A 89 -15.60 -3.58 15.14
N VAL A 90 -14.42 -3.00 14.94
CA VAL A 90 -13.17 -3.76 14.82
C VAL A 90 -12.77 -4.25 16.21
N GLN A 91 -12.86 -5.56 16.45
CA GLN A 91 -12.40 -6.18 17.68
C GLN A 91 -10.87 -6.26 17.70
N PRO A 92 -10.19 -5.95 18.82
CA PRO A 92 -8.76 -6.18 18.95
C PRO A 92 -8.40 -7.65 18.69
N TYR A 93 -7.24 -7.91 18.07
CA TYR A 93 -6.69 -9.27 17.82
C TYR A 93 -7.50 -10.20 16.90
N GLU A 94 -8.72 -9.82 16.50
CA GLU A 94 -9.53 -10.58 15.55
C GLU A 94 -9.23 -10.19 14.10
N LYS A 95 -9.60 -11.09 13.19
CA LYS A 95 -9.59 -10.81 11.75
C LYS A 95 -10.56 -9.69 11.41
N SER A 96 -10.21 -8.89 10.41
CA SER A 96 -11.04 -7.75 10.00
C SER A 96 -10.99 -7.55 8.49
N LEU A 97 -12.11 -7.07 7.95
CA LEU A 97 -12.16 -6.54 6.58
C LEU A 97 -11.52 -5.16 6.49
N TYR A 98 -11.43 -4.43 7.62
CA TYR A 98 -10.99 -3.04 7.68
C TYR A 98 -9.56 -2.88 8.19
N ALA A 99 -8.98 -3.91 8.80
CA ALA A 99 -7.65 -3.86 9.38
C ALA A 99 -6.79 -5.03 8.88
N VAL A 100 -5.59 -4.71 8.42
CA VAL A 100 -4.62 -5.72 7.96
C VAL A 100 -3.59 -6.06 9.02
N ARG A 101 -3.37 -5.14 9.96
CA ARG A 101 -2.56 -5.28 11.18
C ARG A 101 -3.24 -4.55 12.34
N GLU A 102 -2.68 -4.64 13.54
CA GLU A 102 -3.25 -4.02 14.74
C GLU A 102 -3.40 -2.50 14.57
N GLU A 103 -2.49 -1.90 13.83
CA GLU A 103 -2.28 -0.47 13.68
C GLU A 103 -2.60 0.08 12.27
N ILE A 104 -2.77 -0.80 11.27
CA ILE A 104 -3.00 -0.43 9.87
C ILE A 104 -4.45 -0.76 9.47
N TYR A 105 -5.25 0.30 9.32
CA TYR A 105 -6.64 0.26 8.90
C TYR A 105 -6.80 0.81 7.49
N PHE A 106 -7.75 0.27 6.72
CA PHE A 106 -8.05 0.66 5.34
C PHE A 106 -6.78 0.91 4.52
N PRO A 107 -5.94 -0.12 4.27
CA PRO A 107 -4.79 0.05 3.41
C PRO A 107 -5.25 0.56 2.04
N TYR A 108 -4.57 1.56 1.52
CA TYR A 108 -4.94 2.23 0.27
C TYR A 108 -3.75 2.37 -0.70
N LEU A 109 -2.56 1.93 -0.30
CA LEU A 109 -1.42 1.82 -1.18
C LEU A 109 -0.59 0.61 -0.78
N THR A 110 -0.15 -0.13 -1.80
CA THR A 110 0.72 -1.30 -1.66
C THR A 110 1.90 -1.16 -2.62
N GLY A 111 3.08 -1.62 -2.23
CA GLY A 111 4.26 -1.70 -3.08
C GLY A 111 4.80 -3.11 -3.09
N GLU A 112 5.18 -3.59 -4.27
CA GLU A 112 5.81 -4.90 -4.46
C GLU A 112 7.10 -4.72 -5.26
N VAL A 113 8.17 -5.31 -4.74
CA VAL A 113 9.49 -5.33 -5.36
C VAL A 113 9.82 -6.78 -5.66
N ASN A 114 9.60 -7.17 -6.91
CA ASN A 114 9.98 -8.49 -7.38
C ASN A 114 10.71 -8.38 -8.72
N LEU A 115 11.80 -9.15 -8.87
CA LEU A 115 12.54 -9.18 -10.14
C LEU A 115 11.75 -9.93 -11.23
N ILE A 116 10.80 -10.78 -10.84
CA ILE A 116 9.92 -11.52 -11.74
C ILE A 116 8.58 -10.78 -11.85
N LEU A 117 8.36 -10.14 -13.01
CA LEU A 117 7.21 -9.27 -13.25
C LEU A 117 5.87 -9.98 -12.97
N ASP A 118 5.67 -11.19 -13.49
CA ASP A 118 4.41 -11.93 -13.30
C ASP A 118 4.11 -12.24 -11.83
N ILE A 119 5.14 -12.43 -11.00
CA ILE A 119 4.99 -12.65 -9.56
C ILE A 119 4.63 -11.32 -8.89
N ALA A 120 5.35 -10.24 -9.21
CA ALA A 120 5.05 -8.89 -8.73
C ALA A 120 3.58 -8.52 -9.01
N ASP A 121 3.10 -8.80 -10.22
CA ASP A 121 1.74 -8.49 -10.68
C ASP A 121 0.70 -9.23 -9.86
N ARG A 122 0.89 -10.54 -9.67
CA ARG A 122 -0.04 -11.37 -8.89
C ARG A 122 -0.09 -10.96 -7.43
N GLN A 123 1.08 -10.72 -6.81
CA GLN A 123 1.17 -10.27 -5.40
C GLN A 123 0.49 -8.92 -5.25
N SER A 124 0.83 -7.96 -6.10
CA SER A 124 0.25 -6.62 -6.15
C SER A 124 -1.28 -6.66 -6.29
N MET A 125 -1.78 -7.44 -7.25
CA MET A 125 -3.22 -7.57 -7.48
C MET A 125 -3.93 -8.20 -6.28
N HIS A 126 -3.34 -9.25 -5.69
CA HIS A 126 -3.91 -9.91 -4.51
C HIS A 126 -3.98 -8.96 -3.32
N SER A 127 -2.89 -8.26 -3.00
CA SER A 127 -2.79 -7.26 -1.94
C SER A 127 -3.83 -6.14 -2.14
N ALA A 128 -3.94 -5.61 -3.36
CA ALA A 128 -4.92 -4.57 -3.67
C ALA A 128 -6.37 -5.06 -3.57
N CYS A 129 -6.69 -6.28 -4.02
CA CYS A 129 -8.03 -6.85 -3.89
C CYS A 129 -8.42 -7.02 -2.41
N VAL A 130 -7.50 -7.50 -1.57
CA VAL A 130 -7.74 -7.63 -0.12
C VAL A 130 -7.92 -6.24 0.53
N ALA A 131 -7.10 -5.25 0.14
CA ALA A 131 -7.21 -3.87 0.62
C ALA A 131 -8.58 -3.24 0.30
N LEU A 132 -9.03 -3.38 -0.94
CA LEU A 132 -10.30 -2.80 -1.41
C LEU A 132 -11.53 -3.46 -0.81
N ARG A 133 -11.41 -4.70 -0.32
CA ARG A 133 -12.55 -5.45 0.22
C ARG A 133 -13.24 -4.73 1.37
N GLY A 134 -12.46 -4.14 2.29
CA GLY A 134 -13.02 -3.36 3.41
C GLY A 134 -13.79 -2.12 2.95
N LEU A 135 -13.23 -1.40 1.98
CA LEU A 135 -13.85 -0.20 1.42
C LEU A 135 -15.15 -0.51 0.67
N VAL A 136 -15.14 -1.56 -0.17
CA VAL A 136 -16.33 -2.02 -0.90
C VAL A 136 -17.41 -2.52 0.04
N HIS A 137 -17.03 -3.28 1.07
CA HIS A 137 -17.96 -3.74 2.08
C HIS A 137 -18.62 -2.57 2.80
N LEU A 138 -17.83 -1.57 3.24
CA LEU A 138 -18.36 -0.36 3.88
C LEU A 138 -19.31 0.42 2.96
N ALA A 139 -18.95 0.62 1.69
CA ALA A 139 -19.78 1.32 0.73
C ALA A 139 -21.11 0.59 0.47
N ARG A 140 -21.10 -0.74 0.42
CA ARG A 140 -22.33 -1.54 0.30
C ARG A 140 -23.23 -1.40 1.54
N MET A 141 -22.64 -1.49 2.73
CA MET A 141 -23.37 -1.36 4.00
C MET A 141 -24.00 0.02 4.19
N THR A 142 -23.41 1.06 3.60
CA THR A 142 -23.89 2.44 3.68
C THR A 142 -24.78 2.85 2.50
N GLY A 143 -24.93 1.98 1.49
CA GLY A 143 -25.69 2.29 0.27
C GLY A 143 -25.00 3.30 -0.64
N CYS A 144 -23.67 3.47 -0.53
CA CYS A 144 -22.89 4.50 -1.23
C CYS A 144 -21.85 3.91 -2.21
N VAL A 145 -22.21 2.83 -2.91
CA VAL A 145 -21.29 2.12 -3.83
C VAL A 145 -20.88 3.00 -5.02
N GLU A 146 -21.76 3.90 -5.43
CA GLU A 146 -21.52 4.89 -6.48
C GLU A 146 -20.35 5.83 -6.18
N LEU A 147 -20.02 6.07 -4.90
CA LEU A 147 -18.84 6.84 -4.51
C LEU A 147 -17.53 6.15 -4.89
N LEU A 148 -17.53 4.83 -5.06
CA LEU A 148 -16.35 4.06 -5.45
C LEU A 148 -16.23 3.89 -6.97
N HIS A 149 -17.33 4.08 -7.70
CA HIS A 149 -17.36 3.90 -9.15
C HIS A 149 -16.40 4.88 -9.85
N ARG A 150 -15.52 4.35 -10.70
CA ARG A 150 -14.52 5.11 -11.48
C ARG A 150 -13.53 5.94 -10.65
N ARG A 151 -13.38 5.65 -9.35
CA ARG A 151 -12.34 6.26 -8.53
C ARG A 151 -11.11 5.38 -8.46
N ILE A 152 -9.93 6.00 -8.41
CA ILE A 152 -8.70 5.31 -8.06
C ILE A 152 -8.75 5.04 -6.56
N LEU A 153 -8.73 3.76 -6.18
CA LEU A 153 -8.94 3.37 -4.79
C LEU A 153 -7.66 2.81 -4.14
N THR A 154 -6.78 2.21 -4.96
CA THR A 154 -5.48 1.72 -4.52
C THR A 154 -4.42 1.99 -5.59
N PHE A 155 -3.22 2.34 -5.13
CA PHE A 155 -2.04 2.37 -5.97
C PHE A 155 -1.19 1.13 -5.70
N SER A 156 -0.72 0.52 -6.78
CA SER A 156 0.37 -0.44 -6.72
C SER A 156 1.55 0.01 -7.57
N ILE A 157 2.74 -0.14 -7.00
CA ILE A 157 4.01 0.10 -7.68
C ILE A 157 4.76 -1.21 -7.77
N ARG A 158 5.26 -1.48 -8.97
CA ARG A 158 6.18 -2.57 -9.25
C ARG A 158 7.53 -1.98 -9.62
N ILE A 159 8.58 -2.46 -8.97
CA ILE A 159 9.94 -2.02 -9.25
C ILE A 159 10.67 -3.14 -9.98
N THR A 160 11.03 -2.90 -11.25
CA THR A 160 11.91 -3.79 -12.02
C THR A 160 13.14 -3.03 -12.51
N GLU A 161 14.18 -3.73 -12.96
CA GLU A 161 15.49 -3.13 -13.30
C GLU A 161 15.43 -2.05 -14.40
N THR A 162 14.39 -2.02 -15.23
CA THR A 162 14.29 -1.10 -16.38
C THR A 162 12.97 -0.34 -16.48
N ARG A 163 11.96 -0.66 -15.66
CA ARG A 163 10.64 -0.04 -15.72
C ARG A 163 10.01 0.10 -14.33
N PHE A 164 9.31 1.22 -14.14
CA PHE A 164 8.53 1.53 -12.94
C PHE A 164 7.05 1.70 -13.30
N PRO A 165 6.35 0.62 -13.71
CA PRO A 165 4.95 0.73 -14.05
C PRO A 165 4.13 1.00 -12.79
N PHE A 166 3.42 2.13 -12.81
CA PHE A 166 2.39 2.45 -11.82
C PHE A 166 1.07 1.85 -12.27
N THR A 167 0.33 1.23 -11.35
CA THR A 167 -1.03 0.76 -11.64
C THR A 167 -1.98 1.33 -10.62
N ALA A 168 -2.87 2.20 -11.09
CA ALA A 168 -4.01 2.68 -10.35
C ALA A 168 -5.17 1.68 -10.54
N ILE A 169 -5.68 1.13 -9.44
CA ILE A 169 -6.80 0.19 -9.49
C ILE A 169 -8.09 0.97 -9.28
N THR A 170 -9.01 0.80 -10.22
CA THR A 170 -10.32 1.46 -10.27
C THR A 170 -11.41 0.40 -10.29
N LEU A 171 -12.47 0.57 -9.50
CA LEU A 171 -13.64 -0.28 -9.59
C LEU A 171 -14.55 0.21 -10.72
N LYS A 172 -14.89 -0.70 -11.63
CA LYS A 172 -15.86 -0.47 -12.70
C LYS A 172 -17.29 -0.61 -12.18
#